data_AF-A0A1S1LYK6-F1
#
_entry.id   AF-A0A1S1LYK6-F1
#
_cell.length_a   1.000
_cell.length_b   1.000
_cell.length_c   1.000
_cell.angle_alpha   90.00
_cell.angle_beta   90.00
_cell.angle_gamma   90.00
#
_symmetry.space_group_name_H-M   'P 1'
#
loop_
_entity.id
_entity.type
_entity.pdbx_description
1 polymer ?
#
loop_
_entity_poly.entity_id
_entity_poly.type
_entity_poly.pdbx_seq_one_letter_code
_entity_poly.pdbx_strand_id
1 'polypeptide(L)'
;MTAAAVSPVTLNEQIREGILSRLTDDLVAWADIRRHLPGGLQSQGEALIDLFERGKVYCIKIGGRNFVKKPFCLGTERPSPHTRCREFQVL
;
A
#
# COMPACT_ATOMS: atom_id res chain seq x y z
N MET A 1 11.53 8.93 31.83
CA MET A 1 10.62 8.26 30.88
C MET A 1 11.44 7.89 29.65
N THR A 2 11.87 6.63 29.55
CA THR A 2 12.76 6.17 28.49
C THR A 2 11.93 5.78 27.29
N ALA A 3 12.04 6.51 26.17
CA ALA A 3 11.42 6.13 24.91
C ALA A 3 12.03 4.79 24.47
N ALA A 4 11.24 3.72 24.49
CA ALA A 4 11.66 2.46 23.92
C ALA A 4 11.91 2.68 22.42
N ALA A 5 13.14 2.41 21.97
CA ALA A 5 13.47 2.44 20.56
C ALA A 5 12.60 1.39 19.85
N VAL A 6 11.72 1.86 18.96
CA VAL A 6 10.90 0.99 18.11
C VAL A 6 11.86 0.25 17.18
N SER A 7 12.03 -1.06 17.38
CA SER A 7 12.84 -1.91 16.53
C SER A 7 12.42 -1.78 15.05
N PRO A 8 13.33 -1.83 14.08
CA PRO A 8 13.00 -1.64 12.66
C PRO A 8 11.97 -2.66 12.14
N VAL A 9 11.95 -3.88 12.69
CA VAL A 9 10.93 -4.90 12.39
C VAL A 9 9.54 -4.47 12.87
N THR A 10 9.43 -3.88 14.06
CA THR A 10 8.14 -3.45 14.60
C THR A 10 7.62 -2.21 13.90
N LEU A 11 8.51 -1.32 13.43
CA LEU A 11 8.11 -0.17 12.61
C LEU A 11 7.52 -0.62 11.26
N ASN A 12 8.17 -1.54 10.55
CA ASN A 12 7.66 -2.02 9.27
C ASN A 12 6.30 -2.72 9.41
N GLU A 13 6.11 -3.50 10.49
CA GLU A 13 4.81 -4.12 10.75
C GLU A 13 3.72 -3.07 11.04
N GLN A 14 4.02 -2.06 11.87
CA GLN A 14 3.08 -0.97 12.15
C GLN A 14 2.69 -0.19 10.89
N ILE A 15 3.63 0.01 9.96
CA ILE A 15 3.34 0.64 8.66
C ILE A 15 2.40 -0.26 7.84
N ARG A 16 2.68 -1.57 7.74
CA ARG A 16 1.83 -2.51 6.99
C ARG A 16 0.41 -2.58 7.54
N GLU A 17 0.26 -2.74 8.86
CA GLU A 17 -1.04 -2.73 9.54
C GLU A 17 -1.75 -1.37 9.36
N GLY A 18 -1.00 -0.28 9.45
CA GLY A 18 -1.49 1.08 9.23
C GLY A 18 -2.02 1.31 7.81
N ILE A 19 -1.39 0.70 6.80
CA ILE A 19 -1.87 0.72 5.41
C ILE A 19 -3.17 -0.07 5.32
N LEU A 20 -3.16 -1.34 5.73
CA LEU A 20 -4.29 -2.26 5.57
C LEU A 20 -5.56 -1.77 6.30
N SER A 21 -5.41 -1.20 7.50
CA SER A 21 -6.51 -0.65 8.29
C SER A 21 -7.20 0.56 7.64
N ARG A 22 -6.54 1.25 6.71
CA ARG A 22 -7.08 2.44 6.02
C ARG A 22 -7.67 2.14 4.66
N LEU A 23 -7.58 0.90 4.19
CA LEU A 23 -8.15 0.52 2.90
C LEU A 23 -9.66 0.27 3.03
N THR A 24 -10.38 0.86 2.08
CA THR A 24 -11.80 0.60 1.82
C THR A 24 -11.95 -0.34 0.63
N ASP A 25 -13.20 -0.63 0.25
CA ASP A 25 -13.47 -1.38 -0.99
C ASP A 25 -13.23 -0.51 -2.24
N ASP A 26 -13.34 0.81 -2.08
CA ASP A 26 -12.99 1.83 -3.07
C ASP A 26 -11.49 2.12 -3.17
N LEU A 27 -11.11 2.83 -4.23
CA LEU A 27 -9.77 3.37 -4.42
C LEU A 27 -9.51 4.54 -3.48
N VAL A 28 -8.46 4.44 -2.66
CA VAL A 28 -8.02 5.49 -1.74
C VAL A 28 -6.71 6.08 -2.23
N ALA A 29 -6.57 7.40 -2.27
CA ALA A 29 -5.32 8.01 -2.71
C ALA A 29 -4.18 7.65 -1.73
N TRP A 30 -3.03 7.20 -2.27
CA TRP A 30 -1.86 6.85 -1.45
C TRP A 30 -1.39 8.01 -0.58
N ALA A 31 -1.48 9.23 -1.12
CA ALA A 31 -1.13 10.44 -0.39
C ALA A 31 -1.97 10.65 0.88
N ASP A 32 -3.21 10.15 0.91
CA ASP A 32 -4.11 10.28 2.05
C ASP A 32 -3.77 9.21 3.11
N ILE A 33 -3.49 7.97 2.68
CA ILE A 33 -3.05 6.90 3.58
C ILE A 33 -1.73 7.26 4.26
N ARG A 34 -0.71 7.63 3.48
CA ARG A 34 0.68 7.79 3.97
C ARG A 34 0.85 8.91 4.99
N ARG A 35 -0.01 9.94 4.96
CA ARG A 35 0.00 11.06 5.91
C ARG A 35 -0.27 10.64 7.35
N HIS A 36 -0.82 9.45 7.54
CA HIS A 36 -1.17 8.91 8.85
C HIS A 36 -0.33 7.70 9.27
N LEU A 37 0.69 7.35 8.48
CA LEU A 37 1.60 6.24 8.79
C LEU A 37 2.81 6.75 9.56
N PRO A 38 3.38 5.95 10.47
CA PRO A 38 4.66 6.28 11.08
C PRO A 38 5.80 6.16 10.06
N GLY A 39 6.99 6.61 10.44
CA GLY A 39 8.21 6.49 9.63
C GLY A 39 8.32 7.51 8.50
N GLY A 40 9.34 7.33 7.65
CA GLY A 40 9.62 8.21 6.52
C GLY A 40 8.98 7.71 5.21
N LEU A 41 8.99 8.57 4.18
CA LEU A 41 8.41 8.24 2.87
C LEU A 41 9.04 6.98 2.25
N GLN A 42 10.32 6.73 2.50
CA GLN A 42 11.02 5.55 2.02
C GLN A 42 10.48 4.27 2.69
N SER A 43 10.46 4.20 4.02
CA SER A 43 9.97 3.01 4.74
C SER A 43 8.49 2.74 4.47
N GLN A 44 7.69 3.79 4.30
CA GLN A 44 6.29 3.68 3.89
C GLN A 44 6.15 3.11 2.47
N GLY A 45 7.00 3.54 1.54
CA GLY A 45 7.03 3.02 0.18
C GLY A 45 7.46 1.56 0.12
N GLU A 46 8.50 1.18 0.85
CA GLU A 46 8.99 -0.20 0.97
C GLU A 46 7.91 -1.14 1.54
N ALA A 47 7.21 -0.71 2.60
CA ALA A 47 6.10 -1.48 3.15
C ALA A 47 4.93 -1.64 2.17
N LEU A 48 4.62 -0.60 1.39
CA LEU A 48 3.58 -0.67 0.35
C LEU A 48 3.99 -1.64 -0.78
N ILE A 49 5.26 -1.63 -1.20
CA ILE A 49 5.80 -2.56 -2.19
C ILE A 49 5.68 -4.00 -1.69
N ASP A 50 6.11 -4.28 -0.45
CA ASP A 50 6.00 -5.63 0.14
C ASP A 50 4.54 -6.11 0.20
N LEU A 51 3.59 -5.24 0.58
CA LEU A 51 2.17 -5.58 0.55
C LEU A 51 1.64 -5.86 -0.87
N PHE A 52 2.10 -5.11 -1.86
CA PHE A 52 1.73 -5.32 -3.27
C PHE A 52 2.27 -6.64 -3.80
N GLU A 53 3.56 -6.94 -3.55
CA GLU A 53 4.21 -8.19 -3.96
C GLU A 53 3.55 -9.42 -3.29
N ARG A 54 3.03 -9.26 -2.06
CA ARG A 54 2.24 -10.28 -1.36
C ARG A 54 0.79 -10.39 -1.83
N GLY A 55 0.35 -9.56 -2.77
CA GLY A 55 -1.04 -9.50 -3.25
C GLY A 55 -2.04 -9.05 -2.18
N LYS A 56 -1.58 -8.32 -1.16
CA LYS A 56 -2.44 -7.81 -0.08
C LYS A 56 -3.10 -6.48 -0.40
N VAL A 57 -2.61 -5.78 -1.42
CA VAL A 57 -3.15 -4.52 -1.93
C VAL A 57 -2.98 -4.44 -3.45
N TYR A 58 -3.82 -3.65 -4.10
CA TYR A 58 -3.56 -3.16 -5.45
C TYR A 58 -3.18 -1.70 -5.40
N CYS A 59 -2.20 -1.31 -6.22
CA CYS A 59 -1.83 0.08 -6.45
C CYS A 59 -2.01 0.37 -7.94
N ILE A 60 -2.64 1.50 -8.28
CA ILE A 60 -2.81 1.97 -9.66
C ILE A 60 -2.51 3.46 -9.75
N LYS A 61 -2.20 3.95 -10.94
CA LYS A 61 -1.95 5.36 -11.20
C LYS A 61 -3.08 5.94 -12.06
N ILE A 62 -3.72 7.01 -11.59
CA ILE A 62 -4.78 7.74 -12.30
C ILE A 62 -4.43 9.23 -12.24
N GLY A 63 -4.34 9.89 -13.40
CA GLY A 63 -4.09 11.35 -13.46
C GLY A 63 -2.84 11.81 -12.69
N GLY A 64 -1.76 11.03 -12.72
CA GLY A 64 -0.53 11.35 -11.99
C GLY A 64 -0.54 11.00 -10.48
N ARG A 65 -1.66 10.52 -9.93
CA ARG A 65 -1.81 10.15 -8.51
C ARG A 65 -1.86 8.64 -8.36
N ASN A 66 -1.23 8.13 -7.29
CA ASN A 66 -1.31 6.72 -6.93
C ASN A 66 -2.53 6.47 -6.03
N PHE A 67 -3.27 5.42 -6.32
CA PHE A 67 -4.43 4.96 -5.56
C PHE A 67 -4.23 3.52 -5.14
N VAL A 68 -4.68 3.20 -3.94
CA VAL A 68 -4.53 1.89 -3.31
C VAL A 68 -5.91 1.37 -2.92
N LYS A 69 -6.15 0.07 -3.11
CA LYS A 69 -7.38 -0.61 -2.65
C LYS A 69 -7.09 -2.02 -2.18
N LYS A 70 -8.03 -2.62 -1.45
CA LYS A 70 -8.00 -4.06 -1.14
C LYS A 70 -8.06 -4.89 -2.42
N PRO A 71 -7.46 -6.09 -2.42
CA PRO A 71 -7.64 -7.02 -3.52
C PRO A 71 -9.12 -7.38 -3.64
N PHE A 72 -9.66 -7.34 -4.86
CA PHE A 72 -11.00 -7.86 -5.10
C PHE A 72 -10.96 -9.37 -4.83
N CYS A 73 -11.84 -9.84 -3.95
CA CYS A 73 -12.17 -11.26 -3.84
C CYS A 73 -12.99 -11.68 -5.08
N LEU A 74 -12.40 -11.60 -6.28
CA LEU A 74 -12.90 -12.35 -7.43
C LEU A 74 -12.30 -13.75 -7.31
N GLY A 75 -13.15 -14.77 -7.43
CA GLY A 75 -12.72 -16.16 -7.38
C GLY A 75 -11.48 -16.41 -8.26
N THR A 76 -10.50 -17.08 -7.68
CA THR A 76 -9.53 -17.97 -8.32
C THR A 76 -8.49 -17.48 -9.32
N GLU A 77 -8.24 -16.19 -9.54
CA GLU A 77 -7.05 -15.80 -10.32
C GLU A 77 -6.25 -14.65 -9.68
N ARG A 78 -5.06 -14.99 -9.16
CA ARG A 78 -4.01 -14.01 -8.86
C ARG A 78 -3.64 -13.30 -10.17
N PRO A 79 -3.80 -11.99 -10.31
CA PRO A 79 -3.12 -11.26 -11.38
C PRO A 79 -1.62 -11.29 -11.07
N SER A 80 -0.82 -11.71 -12.04
CA SER A 80 0.64 -11.83 -11.91
C SER A 80 1.31 -10.54 -11.39
N PRO A 81 2.42 -10.65 -10.64
CA PRO A 81 3.23 -9.48 -10.20
C PRO A 81 3.79 -8.63 -11.35
N HIS A 82 3.66 -9.11 -12.60
CA HIS A 82 3.99 -8.38 -13.82
C HIS A 82 2.90 -7.42 -14.30
N THR A 83 1.75 -7.32 -13.61
CA THR A 83 0.87 -6.17 -13.76
C THR A 83 1.53 -4.98 -13.09
N ARG A 84 2.60 -4.47 -13.71
CA ARG A 84 3.02 -3.07 -13.54
C ARG A 84 1.74 -2.24 -13.64
N CYS A 85 1.65 -1.14 -12.91
CA CYS A 85 0.67 -0.08 -13.18
C CYS A 85 0.77 0.30 -14.67
N ARG A 86 0.12 -0.46 -15.56
CA ARG A 86 -0.03 -0.13 -16.95
C ARG A 86 -0.90 1.10 -16.90
N GLU A 87 -0.36 2.17 -17.44
CA GLU A 87 -1.10 3.37 -17.76
C GLU A 87 -2.41 2.92 -18.39
N PHE A 88 -3.50 3.06 -17.65
CA PHE A 88 -4.82 3.12 -18.26
C PHE A 88 -4.76 4.40 -19.09
N GLN A 89 -4.37 4.27 -20.36
CA GLN A 89 -4.62 5.29 -21.36
C GLN A 89 -6.13 5.45 -21.38
N VAL A 90 -6.57 6.58 -20.86
CA VAL A 90 -7.94 7.07 -20.95
C VAL A 90 -8.24 7.19 -22.45
N LEU A 91 -9.22 6.43 -22.92
CA LEU A 91 -9.85 6.62 -24.23
C LEU A 91 -10.50 8.00 -24.31
#